data_AF-A0A1V5F0Q5-F1
#
_entry.id   AF-A0A1V5F0Q5-F1
#
_cell.length_a   1.000
_cell.length_b   1.000
_cell.length_c   1.000
_cell.angle_alpha   90.00
_cell.angle_beta   90.00
_cell.angle_gamma   90.00
#
_symmetry.space_group_name_H-M   'P 1'
#
loop_
_entity.id
_entity.type
_entity.pdbx_description
1 polymer ?
#
loop_
_entity_poly.entity_id
_entity_poly.type
_entity_poly.pdbx_seq_one_letter_code
_entity_poly.pdbx_strand_id
1 'polypeptide(L)'
;MNDPRSPFLDPRYKNVDKKDLPLTEALKDTVARILPYWENNIFPSLKENNEILVVAHGNSLRGIVKVLKNISDEDIVGLNLPTGVPYVFEFDDNYQVVNDYFLGDPEEIKKLMEEVANQAKKK
;
A
#
# COMPACT_ATOMS: atom_id res chain seq x y z
N MET A 1 20.60 18.40 -10.49
CA MET A 1 20.18 17.16 -11.17
C MET A 1 21.25 16.05 -11.11
N ASN A 2 22.25 16.15 -10.23
CA ASN A 2 23.39 15.20 -10.14
C ASN A 2 23.41 14.43 -8.80
N ASP A 3 22.29 14.37 -8.08
CA ASP A 3 22.21 13.60 -6.84
C ASP A 3 22.18 12.09 -7.19
N PRO A 4 23.13 11.27 -6.70
CA PRO A 4 23.17 9.85 -7.02
C PRO A 4 21.94 9.07 -6.52
N ARG A 5 21.17 9.63 -5.58
CA ARG A 5 19.92 9.04 -5.06
C ARG A 5 18.72 9.36 -5.95
N SER A 6 18.90 10.19 -6.97
CA SER A 6 17.81 10.56 -7.86
C SER A 6 17.35 9.34 -8.68
N PRO A 7 16.04 9.05 -8.76
CA PRO A 7 15.55 7.94 -9.56
C PRO A 7 15.86 8.11 -11.06
N PHE A 8 16.14 9.33 -11.53
CA PHE A 8 16.57 9.60 -12.91
C PHE A 8 17.87 8.90 -13.30
N LEU A 9 18.72 8.57 -12.32
CA LEU A 9 20.01 7.92 -12.54
C LEU A 9 19.97 6.42 -12.24
N ASP A 10 18.85 5.91 -11.73
CA ASP A 10 18.75 4.52 -11.31
C ASP A 10 18.34 3.61 -12.49
N PRO A 11 19.14 2.56 -12.80
CA PRO A 11 18.87 1.69 -13.94
C PRO A 11 17.54 0.92 -13.83
N ARG A 12 16.99 0.76 -12.62
CA ARG A 12 15.69 0.10 -12.38
C ARG A 12 14.54 0.87 -13.02
N TYR A 13 14.68 2.19 -13.17
CA TYR A 13 13.63 3.07 -13.68
C TYR A 13 13.86 3.55 -15.12
N LYS A 14 14.82 2.95 -15.85
CA LYS A 14 15.21 3.38 -17.20
C LYS A 14 14.07 3.39 -18.23
N ASN A 15 13.02 2.60 -18.01
CA ASN A 15 11.87 2.45 -18.91
C ASN A 15 10.64 3.25 -18.44
N VAL A 16 10.77 4.03 -17.36
CA VAL A 16 9.68 4.89 -16.85
C VAL A 16 9.86 6.28 -17.46
N ASP A 17 8.77 6.91 -17.91
CA ASP A 17 8.81 8.28 -18.39
C ASP A 17 9.30 9.20 -17.26
N LYS A 18 10.22 10.10 -17.59
CA LYS A 18 10.83 11.01 -16.60
C LYS A 18 9.79 11.86 -15.87
N LYS A 19 8.65 12.18 -16.51
CA LYS A 19 7.57 12.93 -15.86
C LYS A 19 6.91 12.16 -14.70
N ASP A 20 6.98 10.83 -14.75
CA ASP A 20 6.36 9.92 -13.77
C ASP A 20 7.35 9.51 -12.65
N LEU A 21 8.59 10.01 -12.70
CA LEU A 21 9.61 9.77 -11.67
C LEU A 21 9.57 10.88 -10.60
N PRO A 22 9.07 10.60 -9.39
CA PRO A 22 8.99 11.60 -8.33
C PRO A 22 10.37 11.88 -7.75
N LEU A 23 10.66 13.15 -7.47
CA LEU A 23 11.79 13.53 -6.61
C LEU A 23 11.40 13.55 -5.12
N THR A 24 10.11 13.67 -4.85
CA THR A 24 9.46 13.56 -3.55
C THR A 24 8.02 13.13 -3.77
N GLU A 25 7.40 12.46 -2.81
CA GLU A 25 5.98 12.10 -2.85
C GLU A 25 5.33 12.32 -1.48
N ALA A 26 4.14 12.92 -1.50
CA ALA A 26 3.21 12.84 -0.38
C ALA A 26 2.38 11.55 -0.47
N LEU A 27 1.66 11.21 0.60
CA LEU A 27 0.75 10.05 0.58
C LEU A 27 -0.25 10.13 -0.57
N LYS A 28 -0.78 11.33 -0.85
CA LYS A 28 -1.70 11.57 -1.97
C LYS A 28 -1.10 11.16 -3.31
N ASP A 29 0.16 11.48 -3.56
CA ASP A 29 0.84 11.15 -4.82
C ASP A 29 1.05 9.63 -4.93
N THR A 30 1.43 8.98 -3.81
CA THR A 30 1.55 7.53 -3.73
C THR A 30 0.21 6.83 -4.01
N VAL A 31 -0.89 7.33 -3.44
CA VAL A 31 -2.23 6.83 -3.71
C VAL A 31 -2.57 7.00 -5.19
N ALA A 32 -2.36 8.19 -5.75
CA ALA A 32 -2.67 8.47 -7.15
C ALA A 32 -1.95 7.52 -8.13
N ARG A 33 -0.70 7.12 -7.84
CA ARG A 33 0.04 6.18 -8.71
C ARG A 33 -0.29 4.70 -8.48
N ILE A 34 -0.74 4.31 -7.28
CA ILE A 34 -1.06 2.89 -7.01
C ILE A 34 -2.45 2.51 -7.51
N LEU A 35 -3.41 3.44 -7.55
CA LEU A 35 -4.77 3.17 -8.03
C LEU A 35 -4.81 2.61 -9.46
N PRO A 36 -4.11 3.20 -10.46
CA PRO A 36 -4.05 2.59 -11.79
C PRO A 36 -3.44 1.19 -11.80
N TYR A 37 -2.48 0.91 -10.93
CA TYR A 37 -1.87 -0.42 -10.84
C TYR A 37 -2.81 -1.44 -10.19
N TRP A 38 -3.57 -1.01 -9.18
CA TRP A 38 -4.66 -1.79 -8.59
C TRP A 38 -5.70 -2.17 -9.64
N GLU A 39 -6.25 -1.19 -10.36
CA GLU A 39 -7.34 -1.39 -11.33
C GLU A 39 -6.93 -2.23 -12.55
N ASN A 40 -5.71 -2.02 -13.06
CA ASN A 40 -5.28 -2.64 -14.32
C ASN A 40 -4.47 -3.93 -14.14
N ASN A 41 -3.98 -4.23 -12.93
CA ASN A 41 -3.10 -5.40 -12.70
C ASN A 41 -3.56 -6.24 -11.52
N ILE A 42 -3.60 -5.66 -10.31
CA ILE A 42 -3.86 -6.43 -9.08
C ILE A 42 -5.29 -6.97 -9.09
N PHE A 43 -6.28 -6.13 -9.34
CA PHE A 43 -7.69 -6.52 -9.32
C PHE A 43 -8.04 -7.52 -10.44
N PRO A 44 -7.61 -7.34 -11.71
CA PRO A 44 -7.74 -8.39 -12.71
C PRO A 44 -7.07 -9.70 -12.31
N SER A 45 -5.88 -9.65 -11.70
CA SER A 45 -5.19 -10.87 -11.23
C SER A 45 -5.98 -11.58 -10.13
N LEU A 46 -6.61 -10.83 -9.22
CA LEU A 46 -7.52 -11.39 -8.20
C LEU A 46 -8.71 -12.11 -8.86
N LYS A 47 -9.31 -11.51 -9.89
CA LYS A 47 -10.43 -12.13 -10.61
C LYS A 47 -10.05 -13.43 -11.32
N GLU A 48 -8.86 -13.47 -11.89
CA GLU A 48 -8.38 -14.64 -12.64
C GLU A 48 -7.92 -15.78 -11.72
N ASN A 49 -7.21 -15.46 -10.63
CA ASN A 49 -6.55 -16.46 -9.80
C ASN A 49 -7.32 -16.81 -8.52
N ASN A 50 -8.40 -16.10 -8.20
CA ASN A 50 -9.19 -16.16 -6.96
C ASN A 50 -8.44 -15.81 -5.67
N GLU A 51 -7.13 -16.05 -5.60
CA GLU A 51 -6.27 -15.77 -4.45
C GLU A 51 -4.96 -15.14 -4.92
N ILE A 52 -4.55 -14.04 -4.28
CA ILE A 52 -3.30 -13.35 -4.58
C ILE A 52 -2.60 -12.88 -3.30
N LEU A 53 -1.27 -12.79 -3.35
CA LEU A 53 -0.45 -12.19 -2.31
C LEU A 53 0.21 -10.91 -2.85
N VAL A 54 -0.01 -9.78 -2.16
CA VAL A 54 0.62 -8.50 -2.47
C VAL A 54 1.64 -8.15 -1.39
N VAL A 55 2.93 -8.15 -1.74
CA VAL A 55 4.02 -7.75 -0.84
C VAL A 55 4.55 -6.39 -1.27
N ALA A 56 4.38 -5.38 -0.41
CA ALA A 56 4.75 -3.99 -0.73
C ALA A 56 5.10 -3.19 0.54
N HIS A 57 5.06 -1.86 0.44
CA HIS A 57 5.39 -0.94 1.53
C HIS A 57 4.15 -0.25 2.11
N GLY A 58 4.27 0.36 3.30
CA GLY A 58 3.16 0.97 4.05
C GLY A 58 2.29 1.94 3.23
N ASN A 59 2.86 2.98 2.60
CA ASN A 59 2.06 3.97 1.86
C ASN A 59 1.37 3.39 0.61
N SER A 60 2.04 2.48 -0.11
CA SER A 60 1.43 1.79 -1.25
C SER A 60 0.30 0.86 -0.81
N LEU A 61 0.48 0.12 0.30
CA LEU A 61 -0.57 -0.75 0.85
C LEU A 61 -1.74 0.07 1.40
N ARG A 62 -1.48 1.21 2.04
CA ARG A 62 -2.53 2.17 2.45
C ARG A 62 -3.40 2.58 1.27
N GLY A 63 -2.81 2.89 0.11
CA GLY A 63 -3.59 3.22 -1.09
C GLY A 63 -4.50 2.08 -1.56
N ILE A 64 -4.05 0.83 -1.47
CA ILE A 64 -4.89 -0.34 -1.79
C ILE A 64 -6.00 -0.52 -0.74
N VAL A 65 -5.64 -0.51 0.55
CA VAL A 65 -6.62 -0.66 1.65
C VAL A 65 -7.66 0.46 1.64
N LYS A 66 -7.27 1.67 1.23
CA LYS A 66 -8.20 2.80 1.03
C LYS A 66 -9.33 2.43 0.07
N VAL A 67 -9.01 1.80 -1.07
CA VAL A 67 -10.00 1.36 -2.06
C VAL A 67 -10.86 0.24 -1.48
N LEU A 68 -10.22 -0.78 -0.90
CA LEU A 68 -10.89 -1.96 -0.37
C LEU A 68 -11.90 -1.64 0.74
N LYS A 69 -11.56 -0.69 1.62
CA LYS A 69 -12.39 -0.31 2.78
C LYS A 69 -13.15 0.99 2.57
N ASN A 70 -13.09 1.58 1.37
CA ASN A 70 -13.69 2.87 1.04
C ASN A 70 -13.36 3.98 2.07
N ILE A 71 -12.08 4.08 2.45
CA ILE A 71 -11.60 5.04 3.47
C ILE A 71 -11.43 6.43 2.84
N SER A 72 -11.79 7.47 3.60
CA SER A 72 -11.62 8.87 3.20
C SER A 72 -10.13 9.27 3.12
N ASP A 73 -9.84 10.40 2.47
CA ASP A 73 -8.46 10.94 2.44
C ASP A 73 -8.01 11.45 3.80
N GLU A 74 -8.96 11.83 4.67
CA GLU A 74 -8.70 12.28 6.03
C GLU A 74 -8.34 11.09 6.93
N ASP A 75 -9.07 9.99 6.82
CA ASP A 75 -8.92 8.83 7.70
C ASP A 75 -7.71 7.96 7.31
N ILE A 76 -7.31 7.95 6.04
CA ILE A 76 -6.19 7.11 5.57
C ILE A 76 -4.85 7.49 6.22
N VAL A 77 -4.72 8.74 6.68
CA VAL A 77 -3.54 9.23 7.41
C VAL A 77 -3.36 8.49 8.74
N GLY A 78 -4.47 8.12 9.39
CA GLY A 78 -4.48 7.41 10.66
C GLY A 78 -4.26 5.89 10.54
N LEU A 79 -4.36 5.32 9.34
CA LEU A 79 -4.23 3.89 9.13
C LEU A 79 -2.77 3.45 9.32
N ASN A 80 -2.49 2.69 10.38
CA ASN A 80 -1.17 2.11 10.63
C ASN A 80 -1.17 0.61 10.34
N LEU A 81 -0.37 0.21 9.36
CA LEU A 81 -0.19 -1.20 9.00
C LEU A 81 1.06 -1.73 9.72
N PRO A 82 0.95 -2.79 10.53
CA PRO A 82 2.10 -3.42 11.17
C PRO A 82 3.05 -4.00 10.11
N THR A 83 4.36 -3.96 10.38
CA THR A 83 5.36 -4.49 9.45
C THR A 83 5.48 -6.00 9.62
N GLY A 84 5.44 -6.74 8.50
CA GLY A 84 5.67 -8.19 8.50
C GLY A 84 4.49 -9.05 8.96
N VAL A 85 3.33 -8.44 9.21
CA VAL A 85 2.10 -9.17 9.58
C VAL A 85 1.19 -9.27 8.35
N PRO A 86 0.74 -10.49 7.95
CA PRO A 86 -0.21 -10.63 6.86
C PRO A 86 -1.57 -10.01 7.21
N TYR A 87 -2.11 -9.20 6.30
CA TYR A 87 -3.45 -8.63 6.39
C TYR A 87 -4.33 -9.27 5.32
N VAL A 88 -5.30 -10.07 5.74
CA VAL A 88 -6.18 -10.86 4.88
C VAL A 88 -7.46 -10.08 4.62
N PHE A 89 -7.91 -10.12 3.36
CA PHE A 89 -9.20 -9.60 2.91
C PHE A 89 -9.97 -10.72 2.24
N GLU A 90 -11.20 -10.97 2.70
CA GLU A 90 -12.11 -11.94 2.10
C GLU A 90 -13.15 -11.21 1.26
N PHE A 91 -13.46 -11.77 0.10
CA PHE A 91 -14.35 -11.18 -0.89
C PHE A 91 -15.57 -12.07 -1.14
N ASP A 92 -16.71 -11.45 -1.45
CA ASP A 92 -17.86 -12.17 -2.03
C ASP A 92 -17.69 -12.37 -3.55
N ASP A 93 -18.68 -13.02 -4.17
CA ASP A 93 -18.72 -13.27 -5.62
C ASP A 93 -18.76 -11.98 -6.47
N ASN A 94 -19.07 -10.83 -5.85
CA ASN A 94 -19.05 -9.50 -6.49
C ASN A 94 -17.75 -8.73 -6.20
N TYR A 95 -16.74 -9.39 -5.63
CA TYR A 95 -15.47 -8.80 -5.20
C TYR A 95 -15.64 -7.63 -4.22
N GLN A 96 -16.69 -7.67 -3.39
CA GLN A 96 -16.84 -6.78 -2.25
C GLN A 96 -16.19 -7.40 -1.03
N VAL A 97 -15.47 -6.59 -0.26
CA VAL A 97 -14.84 -7.06 0.99
C VAL A 97 -15.94 -7.39 2.00
N VAL A 98 -15.98 -8.63 2.46
CA VAL A 98 -16.93 -9.11 3.49
C VAL A 98 -16.29 -9.28 4.86
N ASN A 99 -14.97 -9.43 4.90
CA ASN A 99 -14.21 -9.61 6.13
C ASN A 99 -12.74 -9.20 5.91
N ASP A 100 -12.09 -8.73 6.97
CA ASP A 100 -10.67 -8.42 6.97
C ASP A 100 -10.05 -8.63 8.35
N TYR A 101 -8.86 -9.24 8.41
CA TYR A 101 -8.19 -9.55 9.67
C TYR A 101 -6.68 -9.75 9.50
N PHE A 102 -5.93 -9.49 10.57
CA PHE A 102 -4.50 -9.80 10.62
C PHE A 102 -4.27 -11.26 11.05
N LEU A 103 -3.30 -11.93 10.44
CA LEU A 103 -2.87 -13.26 10.84
C LEU A 103 -1.77 -13.17 11.90
N GLY A 104 -1.97 -13.80 13.06
CA GLY A 104 -0.98 -13.89 14.13
C GLY A 104 -1.57 -13.71 15.52
N ASP A 105 -0.69 -13.52 16.51
CA ASP A 105 -1.08 -13.24 17.89
C ASP A 105 -1.60 -11.79 18.03
N PRO A 106 -2.84 -11.58 18.52
CA PRO A 106 -3.40 -10.25 18.71
C PRO A 106 -2.56 -9.31 19.58
N GLU A 107 -1.88 -9.82 20.61
CA GLU A 107 -1.05 -9.00 21.50
C GLU A 107 0.22 -8.50 20.80
N GLU A 108 0.86 -9.38 20.02
CA GLU A 108 2.03 -9.04 19.21
C GLU A 108 1.68 -8.03 18.11
N ILE A 109 0.57 -8.27 17.41
CA ILE A 109 0.06 -7.38 16.36
C ILE A 109 -0.22 -5.98 16.94
N LYS A 110 -0.87 -5.90 18.10
CA LYS A 110 -1.15 -4.63 18.78
C LYS A 110 0.15 -3.87 19.09
N LYS A 111 1.16 -4.57 19.62
CA LYS A 111 2.46 -3.97 19.91
C LYS A 111 3.13 -3.44 18.63
N LEU A 112 3.13 -4.20 17.55
CA LEU A 112 3.69 -3.77 16.26
C LEU A 112 2.94 -2.56 15.67
N MET A 113 1.61 -2.51 15.81
CA MET A 113 0.82 -1.36 15.38
C MET A 113 1.17 -0.09 16.18
N GLU A 114 1.36 -0.22 17.50
CA GLU A 114 1.79 0.88 18.37
C GLU A 114 3.20 1.36 18.02
N GLU A 115 4.12 0.45 17.70
CA GLU A 115 5.48 0.77 17.26
C GLU A 115 5.46 1.60 15.96
N VAL A 116 4.68 1.20 14.96
CA VAL A 116 4.52 1.94 13.70
C VAL A 116 3.92 3.34 13.95
N ALA A 117 2.90 3.44 14.80
CA ALA A 117 2.29 4.72 15.17
C ALA A 117 3.31 5.67 15.86
N ASN A 118 4.20 5.13 16.69
CA ASN A 118 5.22 5.90 17.39
C ASN A 118 6.38 6.32 16.47
N GLN A 119 6.70 5.54 15.43
CA GLN A 119 7.66 5.96 14.40
C GLN A 119 7.17 7.19 13.63
N ALA A 120 5.87 7.27 13.33
CA ALA A 120 5.28 8.43 12.68
C ALA A 120 5.37 9.71 13.54
N LYS A 121 5.41 9.58 14.88
CA LYS A 121 5.55 10.71 15.83
C LYS A 121 6.99 11.18 16.05
N LYS A 122 7.99 10.36 15.72
CA LYS A 122 9.41 10.66 15.95
C LYS A 122 10.09 11.43 14.79
N LYS A 123 9.34 11.76 13.74
CA LYS A 123 9.84 12.52 12.58
C LYS A 123 9.49 14.00 12.68
#